data_AF-A0A699VMV0-F1
#
_entry.id   AF-A0A699VMV0-F1
#
_cell.length_a   1.000
_cell.length_b   1.000
_cell.length_c   1.000
_cell.angle_alpha   90.00
_cell.angle_beta   90.00
_cell.angle_gamma   90.00
#
_symmetry.space_group_name_H-M   'P 1'
#
loop_
_entity.id
_entity.type
_entity.pdbx_description
1 polymer ?
#
loop_
_entity_poly.entity_id
_entity_poly.type
_entity_poly.pdbx_seq_one_letter_code
_entity_poly.pdbx_strand_id
1 'polypeptide(L)'
;MVDRLTKSKIFTPIKETDLMDKLARIYLKEVVTRHGIPVSIISDRDHRFTSNFWRSLQNALGTKQDMSTAYHPKTDGQSERTIQTLEDMLRACAIDFGKGWVNHLPLVEFSYNNSYLANIKAAPFEALYGRKCRSPVC
;
A
#
# COMPACT_ATOMS: atom_id res chain seq x y z
N MET A 1 1.05 -1.02 -0.27
CA MET A 1 1.13 -0.77 1.19
C MET A 1 0.04 0.22 1.59
N VAL A 2 -0.50 0.12 2.81
CA VAL A 2 -1.57 1.01 3.30
C VAL A 2 -1.13 1.60 4.63
N ASP A 3 -1.16 2.93 4.75
CA ASP A 3 -0.97 3.59 6.03
C ASP A 3 -2.22 3.44 6.91
N ARG A 4 -2.04 3.02 8.16
CA ARG A 4 -3.17 2.69 9.03
C ARG A 4 -3.93 3.94 9.49
N LEU A 5 -3.26 5.09 9.63
CA LEU A 5 -3.84 6.31 10.16
C LEU A 5 -4.61 7.07 9.09
N THR A 6 -3.92 7.46 8.03
CA THR A 6 -4.42 8.30 6.92
C THR A 6 -5.16 7.49 5.86
N LYS A 7 -5.02 6.16 5.87
CA LYS A 7 -5.50 5.26 4.82
C LYS A 7 -4.87 5.53 3.46
N SER A 8 -3.78 6.30 3.42
CA SER A 8 -3.01 6.53 2.19
C SER A 8 -2.42 5.22 1.69
N LYS A 9 -2.34 5.08 0.38
CA LYS A 9 -1.88 3.87 -0.28
C LYS A 9 -0.71 4.16 -1.20
N ILE A 10 0.19 3.19 -1.23
CA ILE A 10 1.27 3.10 -2.21
C ILE A 10 1.06 1.82 -3.01
N PHE A 11 0.98 1.95 -4.33
CA PHE A 11 0.96 0.84 -5.27
C PHE A 11 2.32 0.69 -5.90
N THR A 12 2.83 -0.53 -5.86
CA THR A 12 4.10 -0.84 -6.49
C THR A 12 4.00 -2.18 -7.20
N PRO A 13 4.26 -2.23 -8.52
CA PRO A 13 4.27 -3.49 -9.24
C PRO A 13 5.50 -4.29 -8.84
N ILE A 14 5.28 -5.52 -8.40
CA ILE A 14 6.33 -6.51 -8.13
C ILE A 14 6.03 -7.78 -8.92
N LYS A 15 7.06 -8.43 -9.43
CA LYS A 15 6.92 -9.76 -10.03
C LYS A 15 7.21 -10.81 -8.97
N GLU A 16 6.58 -11.97 -9.10
CA GLU A 16 6.86 -13.10 -8.21
C GLU A 16 8.32 -13.58 -8.33
N THR A 17 8.93 -13.42 -9.50
CA THR A 17 10.34 -13.73 -9.76
C THR A 17 11.32 -12.66 -9.27
N ASP A 18 10.84 -11.55 -8.71
CA ASP A 18 11.73 -10.50 -8.21
C ASP A 18 12.46 -10.97 -6.93
N LEU A 19 13.78 -10.77 -6.92
CA LEU A 19 14.63 -11.08 -5.79
C LEU A 19 14.36 -10.15 -4.59
N MET A 20 14.73 -10.61 -3.40
CA MET A 20 14.52 -9.88 -2.13
C MET A 20 15.28 -8.56 -2.05
N ASP A 21 16.45 -8.45 -2.68
CA ASP A 21 17.17 -7.18 -2.73
C ASP A 21 16.40 -6.12 -3.53
N LYS A 22 15.75 -6.52 -4.63
CA LYS A 22 14.90 -5.64 -5.42
C LYS A 22 13.68 -5.20 -4.62
N LEU A 23 13.03 -6.12 -3.90
CA LEU A 23 11.92 -5.77 -3.02
C LEU A 23 12.34 -4.78 -1.93
N ALA A 24 13.51 -4.96 -1.31
CA ALA A 24 14.02 -4.02 -0.32
C ALA A 24 14.31 -2.63 -0.91
N ARG A 25 14.92 -2.56 -2.10
CA ARG A 25 15.16 -1.28 -2.79
C ARG A 25 13.85 -0.57 -3.11
N ILE A 26 12.86 -1.32 -3.59
CA ILE A 26 11.51 -0.81 -3.84
C ILE A 26 10.89 -0.29 -2.54
N TYR A 27 10.94 -1.06 -1.45
CA TYR A 27 10.39 -0.66 -0.17
C TYR A 27 11.03 0.62 0.36
N LEU A 28 12.37 0.70 0.35
CA LEU A 28 13.10 1.90 0.78
C LEU A 28 12.69 3.11 -0.09
N LYS A 29 12.67 2.93 -1.41
CA LYS A 29 12.34 4.00 -2.35
C LYS A 29 10.90 4.47 -2.19
N GLU A 30 9.92 3.56 -2.21
CA GLU A 30 8.52 3.94 -2.34
C GLU A 30 7.85 4.20 -0.98
N VAL A 31 8.33 3.58 0.09
CA VAL A 31 7.75 3.74 1.44
C VAL A 31 8.60 4.67 2.28
N VAL A 32 9.88 4.33 2.48
CA VAL A 32 10.73 5.05 3.44
C VAL A 32 11.00 6.48 2.99
N THR A 33 11.25 6.73 1.70
CA THR A 33 11.45 8.12 1.24
C THR A 33 10.18 8.98 1.27
N ARG A 34 8.99 8.36 1.16
CA ARG A 34 7.72 9.09 1.11
C ARG A 34 7.09 9.32 2.48
N HIS A 35 7.24 8.37 3.40
CA HIS A 35 6.55 8.37 4.69
C HIS A 35 7.49 8.25 5.89
N GLY A 36 8.80 8.10 5.65
CA GLY A 36 9.76 7.77 6.69
C GLY A 36 9.72 6.28 7.08
N ILE A 37 10.52 5.94 8.08
CA ILE A 37 10.59 4.57 8.60
C ILE A 37 9.35 4.33 9.48
N PRO A 38 8.52 3.32 9.16
CA PRO A 38 7.35 3.00 9.97
C PRO A 38 7.76 2.41 11.32
N VAL A 39 7.02 2.75 12.38
CA VAL A 39 7.24 2.15 13.71
C VAL A 39 6.88 0.66 13.71
N SER A 40 5.85 0.27 12.95
CA SER A 40 5.41 -1.12 12.86
C SER A 40 4.78 -1.44 11.50
N ILE A 41 4.94 -2.68 11.05
CA ILE A 41 4.31 -3.22 9.83
C ILE A 41 3.58 -4.51 10.19
N ILE A 42 2.36 -4.66 9.66
CA ILE A 42 1.64 -5.92 9.64
C ILE A 42 1.75 -6.48 8.23
N SER A 43 2.37 -7.64 8.07
CA SER A 43 2.45 -8.36 6.79
C SER A 43 1.67 -9.66 6.85
N ASP A 44 1.24 -10.17 5.70
CA ASP A 44 0.80 -11.56 5.61
C ASP A 44 1.98 -12.54 5.80
N ARG A 45 1.69 -13.83 5.69
CA ARG A 45 2.67 -14.90 5.86
C ARG A 45 3.38 -15.30 4.57
N ASP A 46 3.39 -14.44 3.55
CA ASP A 46 4.17 -14.67 2.33
C ASP A 46 5.65 -14.93 2.68
N HIS A 47 6.26 -15.88 1.97
CA HIS A 47 7.64 -16.31 2.20
C HIS A 47 8.66 -15.14 2.12
N ARG A 48 8.34 -14.11 1.31
CA ARG A 48 9.16 -12.90 1.17
C ARG A 48 9.22 -12.11 2.47
N PHE A 49 8.09 -11.95 3.15
CA PHE A 49 8.00 -11.20 4.41
C PHE A 49 8.39 -12.03 5.63
N THR A 50 8.30 -13.35 5.57
CA THR A 50 8.77 -14.25 6.64
C THR A 50 10.28 -14.54 6.57
N SER A 51 10.93 -14.20 5.44
CA SER A 51 12.36 -14.43 5.20
C SER A 51 13.26 -13.77 6.24
N ASN A 52 14.42 -14.40 6.50
CA ASN A 52 15.45 -13.86 7.39
C ASN A 52 15.97 -12.50 6.89
N PHE A 53 16.08 -12.34 5.57
CA PHE A 53 16.51 -11.08 4.97
C PHE A 53 15.55 -9.94 5.30
N TRP A 54 14.24 -10.14 5.11
CA TRP A 54 13.24 -9.12 5.41
C TRP A 54 13.19 -8.79 6.90
N ARG A 55 13.25 -9.81 7.76
CA ARG A 55 13.31 -9.62 9.22
C ARG A 55 14.52 -8.79 9.65
N SER A 56 15.71 -9.10 9.10
CA SER A 56 16.93 -8.34 9.38
C SER A 56 16.84 -6.91 8.88
N LEU A 57 16.25 -6.67 7.71
CA LEU A 57 16.00 -5.31 7.20
C LEU A 57 15.11 -4.51 8.16
N GLN A 58 13.99 -5.08 8.61
CA GLN A 58 13.08 -4.38 9.52
C GLN A 58 13.75 -4.11 10.88
N ASN A 59 14.51 -5.08 11.41
CA ASN A 59 15.29 -4.88 12.64
C ASN A 59 16.33 -3.76 12.50
N ALA A 60 17.04 -3.69 11.38
CA ALA A 60 18.04 -2.65 11.12
C ALA A 60 17.41 -1.25 11.00
N LEU A 61 16.18 -1.17 10.50
CA LEU A 61 15.40 0.07 10.45
C LEU A 61 14.74 0.43 11.79
N GLY A 62 14.73 -0.49 12.77
CA GLY A 62 13.99 -0.29 14.03
C GLY A 62 12.48 -0.47 13.90
N THR A 63 12.02 -1.09 12.80
CA THR A 63 10.60 -1.35 12.54
C THR A 63 10.16 -2.66 13.20
N LYS A 64 9.07 -2.64 13.96
CA LYS A 64 8.45 -3.86 14.48
C LYS A 64 7.64 -4.56 13.37
N GLN A 65 8.00 -5.79 13.02
CA GLN A 65 7.21 -6.60 12.10
C GLN A 65 6.29 -7.57 12.86
N ASP A 66 4.99 -7.42 12.64
CA ASP A 66 3.96 -8.35 13.11
C ASP A 66 3.38 -9.13 11.91
N MET A 67 3.03 -10.39 12.11
CA MET A 67 2.42 -11.23 11.08
C MET A 67 0.90 -11.28 11.28
N SER A 68 0.14 -11.17 10.20
CA SER A 68 -1.29 -11.44 10.28
C SER A 68 -1.54 -12.90 10.65
N THR A 69 -2.55 -13.11 11.49
CA THR A 69 -3.09 -14.44 11.76
C THR A 69 -3.85 -14.90 10.53
N ALA A 70 -3.61 -16.14 10.08
CA ALA A 70 -4.42 -16.75 9.04
C ALA A 70 -5.90 -16.70 9.49
N TYR A 71 -6.76 -16.06 8.70
CA TYR A 71 -8.20 -15.91 8.96
C TYR A 71 -8.55 -15.35 10.35
N HIS A 72 -8.48 -14.03 10.55
CA HIS A 72 -9.16 -13.34 11.66
C HIS A 72 -10.15 -12.26 11.16
N PRO A 73 -11.40 -12.64 10.81
CA PRO A 73 -12.41 -11.74 10.27
C PRO A 73 -12.93 -10.67 11.25
N LYS A 74 -12.61 -10.78 12.55
CA LYS A 74 -13.24 -9.98 13.61
C LYS A 74 -12.85 -8.50 13.62
N THR A 75 -11.74 -8.14 12.97
CA THR A 75 -11.25 -6.75 12.88
C THR A 75 -10.96 -6.34 11.42
N ASP A 76 -11.09 -7.27 10.46
CA ASP A 76 -10.55 -7.13 9.11
C ASP A 76 -11.59 -6.80 8.03
N GLY A 77 -12.90 -6.84 8.33
CA GLY A 77 -13.94 -6.61 7.33
C GLY A 77 -13.91 -5.22 6.66
N GLN A 78 -13.34 -4.20 7.32
CA GLN A 78 -13.12 -2.90 6.69
C GLN A 78 -11.91 -2.88 5.76
N SER A 79 -10.81 -3.51 6.17
CA SER A 79 -9.61 -3.69 5.31
C SER A 79 -9.96 -4.57 4.12
N GLU A 80 -10.74 -5.62 4.31
CA GLU A 80 -11.19 -6.54 3.27
C GLU A 80 -12.06 -5.84 2.22
N ARG A 81 -13.08 -5.07 2.63
CA ARG A 81 -13.86 -4.23 1.69
C ARG A 81 -12.99 -3.21 0.94
N THR A 82 -12.04 -2.63 1.66
CA THR A 82 -11.11 -1.64 1.11
C THR A 82 -10.14 -2.28 0.11
N ILE A 83 -9.68 -3.51 0.36
CA ILE A 83 -8.86 -4.31 -0.55
C ILE A 83 -9.68 -4.72 -1.76
N GLN A 84 -10.92 -5.18 -1.57
CA GLN A 84 -11.81 -5.55 -2.69
C GLN A 84 -12.05 -4.37 -3.64
N THR A 85 -12.34 -3.18 -3.09
CA THR A 85 -12.51 -1.98 -3.92
C THR A 85 -11.25 -1.69 -4.74
N LEU A 86 -10.06 -1.92 -4.18
CA LEU A 86 -8.82 -1.75 -4.94
C LEU A 86 -8.64 -2.81 -6.02
N GLU A 87 -8.92 -4.06 -5.70
CA GLU A 87 -8.83 -5.14 -6.67
C GLU A 87 -9.76 -4.87 -7.84
N ASP A 88 -10.96 -4.36 -7.59
CA ASP A 88 -11.92 -4.00 -8.63
C ASP A 88 -11.44 -2.80 -9.45
N MET A 89 -10.86 -1.76 -8.82
CA MET A 89 -10.23 -0.63 -9.53
C MET A 89 -9.05 -1.09 -10.40
N LEU A 90 -8.20 -1.98 -9.88
CA LEU A 90 -7.06 -2.54 -10.60
C LEU A 90 -7.51 -3.45 -11.74
N ARG A 91 -8.59 -4.23 -11.55
CA ARG A 91 -9.18 -5.08 -12.57
C ARG A 91 -9.75 -4.24 -13.72
N ALA A 92 -10.47 -3.16 -13.41
CA ALA A 92 -10.95 -2.22 -14.42
C ALA A 92 -9.77 -1.58 -15.19
N CYS A 93 -8.74 -1.12 -14.48
CA CYS A 93 -7.52 -0.59 -15.09
C CYS A 93 -6.82 -1.61 -16.01
N ALA A 94 -6.74 -2.88 -15.60
CA ALA A 94 -6.15 -3.93 -16.42
C ALA A 94 -6.98 -4.23 -17.68
N ILE A 95 -8.31 -4.14 -17.61
CA ILE A 95 -9.21 -4.31 -18.76
C ILE A 95 -9.03 -3.16 -19.75
N ASP A 96 -9.06 -1.91 -19.27
CA ASP A 96 -9.04 -0.72 -20.13
C ASP A 96 -7.67 -0.48 -20.79
N PHE A 97 -6.59 -0.68 -20.03
CA PHE A 97 -5.22 -0.35 -20.48
C PHE A 97 -4.40 -1.57 -20.94
N GLY A 98 -4.96 -2.78 -20.84
CA GLY A 98 -4.33 -4.02 -21.29
C GLY A 98 -2.91 -4.19 -20.74
N LYS A 99 -1.94 -4.52 -21.61
CA LYS A 99 -0.53 -4.72 -21.22
C LYS A 99 0.16 -3.47 -20.64
N GLY A 100 -0.42 -2.28 -20.85
CA GLY A 100 0.10 -1.01 -20.36
C GLY A 100 -0.35 -0.63 -18.95
N TRP A 101 -1.23 -1.41 -18.31
CA TRP A 101 -1.88 -1.05 -17.03
C TRP A 101 -0.90 -0.65 -15.92
N VAL A 102 0.29 -1.25 -15.89
CA VAL A 102 1.35 -0.93 -14.91
C VAL A 102 1.77 0.54 -14.98
N ASN A 103 1.78 1.13 -16.18
CA ASN A 103 2.11 2.56 -16.38
C ASN A 103 1.03 3.49 -15.82
N HIS A 104 -0.18 2.98 -15.60
CA HIS A 104 -1.31 3.72 -15.06
C HIS A 104 -1.49 3.53 -13.55
N LEU A 105 -0.71 2.66 -12.90
CA LEU A 105 -0.74 2.50 -11.44
C LEU A 105 -0.61 3.81 -10.65
N PRO A 106 0.25 4.77 -11.02
CA PRO A 106 0.31 6.07 -10.35
C PRO A 106 -1.01 6.84 -10.41
N LEU A 107 -1.77 6.71 -11.51
CA LEU A 107 -3.08 7.37 -11.66
C LEU A 107 -4.15 6.69 -10.81
N VAL A 108 -4.11 5.35 -10.68
CA VAL A 108 -5.01 4.60 -9.80
C VAL A 108 -4.73 4.95 -8.33
N GLU A 109 -3.45 4.99 -7.94
CA GLU A 109 -3.01 5.44 -6.61
C GLU A 109 -3.49 6.87 -6.32
N PHE A 110 -3.27 7.79 -7.27
CA PHE A 110 -3.70 9.18 -7.16
C PHE A 110 -5.23 9.29 -7.01
N SER A 111 -5.98 8.57 -7.84
CA SER A 111 -7.45 8.57 -7.79
C SER A 111 -7.96 8.06 -6.45
N TYR A 112 -7.39 6.96 -5.95
CA TYR A 112 -7.76 6.42 -4.64
C TYR A 112 -7.43 7.38 -3.50
N ASN A 113 -6.20 7.90 -3.46
CA ASN A 113 -5.74 8.76 -2.37
C ASN A 113 -6.47 10.11 -2.33
N ASN A 114 -7.08 10.54 -3.43
CA ASN A 114 -7.90 11.75 -3.50
C ASN A 114 -9.40 11.51 -3.38
N SER A 115 -9.83 10.26 -3.32
CA SER A 115 -11.24 9.91 -3.11
C SER A 115 -11.63 10.06 -1.65
N TYR A 116 -12.82 10.60 -1.40
CA TYR A 116 -13.33 10.75 -0.04
C TYR A 116 -13.60 9.38 0.60
N LEU A 117 -13.02 9.14 1.77
CA LEU A 117 -13.26 7.93 2.55
C LEU A 117 -14.09 8.25 3.79
N ALA A 118 -15.31 7.71 3.84
CA ALA A 118 -16.25 7.94 4.94
C ALA A 118 -15.66 7.58 6.33
N ASN A 119 -14.80 6.56 6.40
CA ASN A 119 -14.23 6.08 7.66
C ASN A 119 -13.28 7.09 8.32
N ILE A 120 -12.57 7.90 7.53
CA ILE A 120 -11.68 8.96 8.02
C ILE A 120 -12.26 10.35 7.82
N LYS A 121 -13.47 10.45 7.22
CA LYS A 121 -14.16 11.70 6.89
C LYS A 121 -13.32 12.70 6.09
N ALA A 122 -12.38 12.19 5.29
CA ALA A 122 -11.44 12.96 4.50
C ALA A 122 -10.93 12.12 3.33
N ALA A 123 -10.28 12.76 2.36
CA ALA A 123 -9.44 12.02 1.41
C ALA A 123 -8.11 11.62 2.10
N PRO A 124 -7.54 10.44 1.81
CA PRO A 124 -6.25 10.04 2.36
C PRO A 124 -5.13 11.07 2.13
N PHE A 125 -5.12 11.75 0.98
CA PHE A 125 -4.20 12.83 0.68
C PHE A 125 -4.36 14.00 1.66
N GLU A 126 -5.60 14.40 1.95
CA GLU A 126 -5.89 15.48 2.89
C GLU A 126 -5.47 15.11 4.31
N ALA A 127 -5.75 13.87 4.74
CA ALA A 127 -5.32 13.36 6.03
C ALA A 127 -3.80 13.29 6.16
N LEU A 128 -3.09 12.96 5.08
CA LEU A 128 -1.64 12.83 5.06
C LEU A 128 -0.91 14.18 5.01
N TYR A 129 -1.37 15.11 4.18
CA TYR A 129 -0.68 16.37 3.91
C TYR A 129 -1.30 17.59 4.60
N GLY A 130 -2.44 17.44 5.28
CA GLY A 130 -3.15 18.54 5.95
C GLY A 130 -3.76 19.56 4.98
N ARG A 131 -3.87 19.22 3.70
CA ARG A 131 -4.45 20.08 2.66
C ARG A 131 -5.14 19.27 1.57
N LYS A 132 -6.16 19.84 0.95
CA LYS A 132 -6.81 19.24 -0.22
C LYS A 132 -5.84 19.16 -1.40
N CYS A 133 -5.91 18.06 -2.15
CA CYS A 133 -5.20 17.96 -3.42
C CYS A 133 -5.79 18.97 -4.40
N ARG A 134 -4.92 19.62 -5.17
CA ARG A 134 -5.36 20.40 -6.34
C ARG A 134 -5.46 19.43 -7.50
N SER A 135 -6.63 19.33 -8.10
CA SER A 135 -6.84 18.50 -9.27
C SER A 135 -7.43 19.34 -10.41
N PRO A 136 -7.27 18.96 -11.68
CA PRO A 136 -7.93 19.67 -12.78
C PRO A 136 -9.46 19.65 -12.68
N VAL A 137 -10.00 18.76 -11.84
CA VAL A 137 -11.43 18.47 -11.72
C VAL A 137 -12.07 19.25 -10.56
N CYS A 138 -11.27 19.74 -9.61
CA CYS A 138 -11.66 20.51 -8.41
C CYS A 138 -10.45 21.27 -7.83
#